data_AF-A0A848Z8N1-F1
#
_entry.id   AF-A0A848Z8N1-F1
#
_cell.length_a   1.000
_cell.length_b   1.000
_cell.length_c   1.000
_cell.angle_alpha   90.00
_cell.angle_beta   90.00
_cell.angle_gamma   90.00
#
_symmetry.space_group_name_H-M   'P 1'
#
loop_
_entity.id
_entity.type
_entity.pdbx_description
1 polymer ?
#
loop_
_entity_poly.entity_id
_entity_poly.type
_entity_poly.pdbx_seq_one_letter_code
_entity_poly.pdbx_strand_id
1 'polypeptide(L)'
;MIPRIALALTILLASAAGAADRHEGYYYPTVTGTETYTARARTLADSDRTRRIGFIVGVTRQQLSQDYPPEVAIFAKGAEAEKMIILALNRDAISNLFQARAMLAQMTAVARSTEVFIQNQVEET
;
A
#
# COMPACT_ATOMS: atom_id res chain seq x y z
N MET A 1 34.97 -55.85 -18.52
CA MET A 1 35.07 -55.25 -17.17
C MET A 1 35.65 -53.84 -17.27
N ILE A 2 34.82 -52.79 -17.36
CA ILE A 2 35.10 -51.40 -16.93
C ILE A 2 33.72 -50.71 -16.71
N PRO A 3 33.37 -50.21 -15.51
CA PRO A 3 32.15 -49.46 -15.23
C PRO A 3 32.42 -47.95 -15.26
N ARG A 4 31.51 -47.11 -15.79
CA ARG A 4 31.53 -45.65 -15.55
C ARG A 4 30.12 -45.06 -15.44
N ILE A 5 29.81 -44.80 -14.17
CA ILE A 5 28.84 -43.93 -13.51
C ILE A 5 28.41 -42.66 -14.26
N ALA A 6 27.14 -42.31 -14.01
CA ALA A 6 26.47 -41.00 -13.95
C ALA A 6 26.12 -40.24 -15.24
N LEU A 7 24.85 -39.81 -15.34
CA LEU A 7 24.43 -38.51 -14.79
C LEU A 7 22.90 -38.40 -14.80
N ALA A 8 22.28 -38.45 -13.62
CA ALA A 8 20.87 -38.09 -13.45
C ALA A 8 20.77 -36.57 -13.43
N LEU A 9 20.10 -36.00 -14.45
CA LEU A 9 19.81 -34.58 -14.54
C LEU A 9 18.59 -34.26 -13.66
N THR A 10 18.81 -33.89 -12.40
CA THR A 10 17.75 -33.40 -11.53
C THR A 10 17.48 -31.93 -11.87
N ILE A 11 16.34 -31.66 -12.51
CA ILE A 11 15.84 -30.30 -12.77
C ILE A 11 15.51 -29.66 -11.41
N LEU A 12 16.29 -28.67 -10.99
CA LEU A 12 15.88 -27.75 -9.92
C LEU A 12 14.74 -26.88 -10.44
N LEU A 13 13.50 -27.26 -10.15
CA LEU A 13 12.41 -26.29 -10.11
C LEU A 13 12.66 -25.39 -8.90
N ALA A 14 13.25 -24.23 -9.15
CA ALA A 14 13.24 -23.11 -8.23
C ALA A 14 11.78 -22.64 -8.07
N SER A 15 11.04 -23.26 -7.16
CA SER A 15 9.79 -22.72 -6.67
C SER A 15 10.10 -21.42 -5.94
N ALA A 16 9.84 -20.29 -6.59
CA ALA A 16 9.63 -19.02 -5.92
C ALA A 16 8.35 -19.12 -5.08
N ALA A 17 8.42 -19.86 -3.97
CA ALA A 17 7.40 -19.86 -2.96
C ALA A 17 7.50 -18.52 -2.23
N GLY A 18 6.62 -17.58 -2.58
CA GLY A 18 6.29 -16.49 -1.67
C GLY A 18 5.95 -17.12 -0.33
N ALA A 19 6.70 -16.76 0.71
CA ALA A 19 6.57 -17.38 2.02
C ALA A 19 5.09 -17.33 2.46
N ALA A 20 4.44 -18.49 2.50
CA ALA A 20 3.10 -18.62 3.04
C ALA A 20 3.11 -18.02 4.45
N ASP A 21 2.22 -17.07 4.71
CA ASP A 21 2.23 -16.32 5.95
C ASP A 21 1.71 -17.17 7.10
N ARG A 22 2.65 -17.83 7.79
CA ARG A 22 2.45 -18.82 8.87
C ARG A 22 1.63 -18.31 10.06
N HIS A 23 1.33 -17.03 10.11
CA HIS A 23 0.61 -16.38 11.20
C HIS A 23 -0.88 -16.13 10.86
N GLU A 24 -1.27 -16.33 9.59
CA GLU A 24 -2.66 -16.26 9.13
C GLU A 24 -3.52 -17.34 9.80
N GLY A 25 -4.70 -16.95 10.30
CA GLY A 25 -5.60 -17.80 11.07
C GLY A 25 -5.27 -17.92 12.56
N TYR A 26 -4.04 -17.61 13.00
CA TYR A 26 -3.66 -17.58 14.42
C TYR A 26 -3.62 -16.16 15.00
N TYR A 27 -2.83 -15.26 14.41
CA TYR A 27 -2.70 -13.86 14.89
C TYR A 27 -3.69 -12.89 14.21
N TYR A 28 -4.17 -13.23 13.03
CA TYR A 28 -5.12 -12.43 12.26
C TYR A 28 -5.99 -13.33 11.38
N PRO A 29 -7.23 -12.91 11.09
CA PRO A 29 -8.12 -13.67 10.23
C PRO A 29 -7.56 -13.79 8.81
N THR A 30 -8.05 -14.78 8.08
CA THR A 30 -7.78 -14.92 6.64
C THR A 30 -8.12 -13.64 5.91
N VAL A 31 -7.23 -13.20 5.02
CA VAL A 31 -7.48 -12.02 4.22
C VAL A 31 -8.65 -12.30 3.28
N THR A 32 -9.78 -11.62 3.49
CA THR A 32 -11.02 -11.86 2.74
C THR A 32 -11.01 -11.20 1.35
N GLY A 33 -10.09 -10.27 1.10
CA GLY A 33 -9.91 -9.64 -0.19
C GLY A 33 -8.64 -8.79 -0.25
N THR A 34 -7.91 -8.93 -1.35
CA THR A 34 -6.73 -8.11 -1.66
C THR A 34 -6.86 -7.60 -3.08
N GLU A 35 -6.47 -6.35 -3.29
CA GLU A 35 -6.38 -5.75 -4.62
C GLU A 35 -5.04 -5.02 -4.76
N THR A 36 -4.31 -5.34 -5.83
CA THR A 36 -3.14 -4.57 -6.24
C THR A 36 -3.56 -3.69 -7.41
N TYR A 37 -3.53 -2.38 -7.19
CA TYR A 37 -3.82 -1.40 -8.23
C TYR A 37 -2.52 -0.76 -8.73
N THR A 38 -2.26 -0.88 -10.04
CA THR A 38 -1.16 -0.17 -10.69
C THR A 38 -1.60 1.24 -11.01
N ALA A 39 -1.03 2.22 -10.29
CA ALA A 39 -1.32 3.63 -10.50
C ALA A 39 -0.92 4.07 -11.93
N ARG A 40 -1.77 4.87 -12.57
CA ARG A 40 -1.48 5.52 -13.86
C ARG A 40 -0.72 6.85 -13.69
N ALA A 41 -0.54 7.30 -12.44
CA ALA A 41 0.16 8.52 -12.12
C ALA A 41 1.66 8.38 -12.38
N ARG A 42 2.31 9.47 -12.77
CA ARG A 42 3.76 9.50 -12.94
C ARG A 42 4.44 9.48 -11.57
N THR A 43 5.49 8.69 -11.45
CA THR A 43 6.39 8.75 -10.29
C THR A 43 7.15 10.07 -10.31
N LEU A 44 7.10 10.83 -9.22
CA LEU A 44 7.92 12.02 -9.06
C LEU A 44 9.37 11.59 -8.76
N ALA A 45 10.28 11.84 -9.71
CA ALA A 45 11.68 11.42 -9.62
C ALA A 45 12.40 11.96 -8.38
N ASP A 46 12.07 13.18 -7.96
CA ASP A 46 12.74 13.86 -6.84
C ASP A 46 12.01 13.71 -5.50
N SER A 47 11.03 12.80 -5.39
CA SER A 47 10.31 12.60 -4.13
C SER A 47 11.23 11.97 -3.08
N ASP A 48 11.58 12.74 -2.05
CA ASP A 48 12.36 12.29 -0.91
C ASP A 48 11.45 11.87 0.26
N ARG A 49 12.08 11.34 1.31
CA ARG A 49 11.40 10.93 2.54
C ARG A 49 10.61 12.07 3.17
N THR A 50 11.19 13.28 3.18
CA THR A 50 10.57 14.48 3.76
C THR A 50 9.27 14.82 3.05
N ARG A 51 9.26 14.81 1.71
CA ARG A 51 8.07 15.08 0.91
C ARG A 51 6.98 14.02 1.13
N ARG A 52 7.35 12.73 1.21
CA ARG A 52 6.39 11.64 1.50
C ARG A 52 5.75 11.78 2.88
N ILE A 53 6.55 12.10 3.89
CA ILE A 53 6.03 12.37 5.24
C ILE A 53 5.14 13.61 5.23
N GLY A 54 5.56 14.68 4.57
CA GLY A 54 4.79 15.92 4.43
C GLY A 54 3.41 15.68 3.82
N PHE A 55 3.33 14.86 2.77
CA PHE A 55 2.05 14.45 2.18
C PHE A 55 1.15 13.74 3.19
N ILE A 56 1.67 12.72 3.90
CA ILE A 56 0.90 11.94 4.88
C ILE A 56 0.43 12.83 6.04
N VAL A 57 1.30 13.72 6.53
CA VAL A 57 0.96 14.69 7.58
C VAL A 57 -0.12 15.67 7.11
N GLY A 58 -0.02 16.17 5.87
CA GLY A 58 -1.03 17.05 5.29
C GLY A 58 -2.41 16.41 5.21
N VAL A 59 -2.47 15.18 4.68
CA VAL A 59 -3.71 14.38 4.63
C VAL A 59 -4.27 14.12 6.03
N THR A 60 -3.42 13.76 6.99
CA THR A 60 -3.83 13.48 8.37
C THR A 60 -4.34 14.74 9.08
N ARG A 61 -3.71 15.89 8.86
CA ARG A 61 -4.18 17.19 9.40
C ARG A 61 -5.56 17.54 8.88
N GLN A 62 -5.79 17.35 7.58
CA GLN A 62 -7.10 17.60 6.97
C GLN A 62 -8.19 16.67 7.51
N GLN A 63 -7.82 15.42 7.85
CA GLN A 63 -8.73 14.48 8.49
C GLN A 63 -9.05 14.90 9.94
N LEU A 64 -8.03 15.32 10.69
CA LEU A 64 -8.18 15.71 12.10
C LEU A 64 -8.82 17.09 12.29
N SER A 65 -8.91 17.91 11.24
CA SER A 65 -9.61 19.20 11.29
C SER A 65 -11.13 19.08 11.17
N GLN A 66 -11.67 17.87 11.00
CA GLN A 66 -13.11 17.63 10.92
C GLN A 66 -13.73 17.60 12.34
N ASP A 67 -14.99 18.00 12.45
CA ASP A 67 -15.70 18.07 13.74
C ASP A 67 -16.14 16.71 14.31
N TYR A 68 -15.81 15.63 13.61
CA TYR A 68 -16.14 14.26 13.98
C TYR A 68 -14.86 13.41 14.13
N PRO A 69 -14.88 12.38 14.99
CA PRO A 69 -13.72 11.54 15.20
C PRO A 69 -13.31 10.81 13.91
N PRO A 70 -12.00 10.61 13.66
CA PRO A 70 -11.53 9.86 12.51
C PRO A 70 -12.03 8.42 12.51
N GLU A 71 -12.49 7.94 11.35
CA GLU A 71 -12.88 6.55 11.17
C GLU A 71 -11.73 5.64 10.72
N VAL A 72 -10.64 6.24 10.21
CA VAL A 72 -9.43 5.55 9.78
C VAL A 72 -8.19 6.26 10.32
N ALA A 73 -7.13 5.51 10.61
CA ALA A 73 -5.80 6.03 10.89
C ALA A 73 -4.93 5.95 9.63
N ILE A 74 -4.20 7.02 9.33
CA ILE A 74 -3.31 7.13 8.17
C ILE A 74 -1.89 7.39 8.66
N PHE A 75 -0.93 6.59 8.23
CA PHE A 75 0.47 6.73 8.67
C PHE A 75 1.48 6.18 7.67
N ALA A 76 2.74 6.62 7.80
CA ALA A 76 3.85 6.16 6.98
C ALA A 76 4.51 4.91 7.57
N LYS A 77 5.01 4.02 6.71
CA LYS A 77 5.88 2.90 7.09
C LYS A 77 7.06 2.77 6.12
N GLY A 78 8.18 2.29 6.66
CA GLY A 78 9.42 2.06 5.93
C GLY A 78 10.48 3.11 6.26
N ALA A 79 11.74 2.81 5.97
CA ALA A 79 12.87 3.69 6.32
C ALA A 79 12.73 5.04 5.60
N GLU A 80 12.35 4.99 4.32
CA GLU A 80 12.15 6.17 3.50
C GLU A 80 10.68 6.57 3.38
N ALA A 81 9.79 6.08 4.25
CA ALA A 81 8.33 6.33 4.20
C ALA A 81 7.70 5.93 2.85
N GLU A 82 8.13 4.80 2.29
CA GLU A 82 7.73 4.32 0.96
C GLU A 82 6.30 3.76 0.92
N LYS A 83 5.70 3.53 2.10
CA LYS A 83 4.36 2.95 2.23
C LYS A 83 3.48 3.88 3.05
N MET A 84 2.33 4.23 2.51
CA MET A 84 1.21 4.79 3.28
C MET A 84 0.31 3.62 3.71
N ILE A 85 -0.01 3.57 5.00
CA ILE A 85 -0.93 2.59 5.57
C ILE A 85 -2.20 3.33 6.00
N ILE A 86 -3.34 2.76 5.66
CA ILE A 86 -4.65 3.20 6.10
C ILE A 86 -5.30 2.05 6.85
N LEU A 87 -5.71 2.29 8.09
CA LEU A 87 -6.31 1.29 8.97
C LEU A 87 -7.68 1.77 9.44
N ALA A 88 -8.71 0.94 9.29
CA ALA A 88 -10.02 1.21 9.86
C ALA A 88 -9.97 1.15 11.40
N LEU A 89 -10.49 2.19 12.06
CA LEU A 89 -10.58 2.28 13.52
C LEU A 89 -11.90 1.71 14.07
N ASN A 90 -12.87 1.48 13.18
CA ASN A 90 -14.11 0.80 13.48
C ASN A 90 -14.39 -0.30 12.44
N ARG A 91 -15.34 -1.19 12.71
CA ARG A 91 -15.65 -2.35 11.87
C ARG A 91 -16.20 -1.98 10.48
N ASP A 92 -16.86 -0.83 10.38
CA ASP A 92 -17.72 -0.48 9.25
C ASP A 92 -17.06 0.52 8.27
N ALA A 93 -15.94 1.13 8.66
CA ALA A 93 -15.23 2.13 7.86
C ALA A 93 -14.62 1.54 6.59
N ILE A 94 -14.07 0.32 6.66
CA ILE A 94 -13.53 -0.41 5.50
C ILE A 94 -13.81 -1.90 5.68
N SER A 95 -15.03 -2.33 5.38
CA SER A 95 -15.48 -3.73 5.47
C SER A 95 -15.33 -4.50 4.16
N ASN A 96 -15.21 -3.81 3.01
CA ASN A 96 -15.07 -4.44 1.70
C ASN A 96 -14.22 -3.59 0.73
N LEU A 97 -13.81 -4.21 -0.39
CA LEU A 97 -12.98 -3.56 -1.41
C LEU A 97 -13.66 -2.34 -2.07
N PHE A 98 -14.98 -2.32 -2.19
CA PHE A 98 -15.69 -1.18 -2.78
C PHE A 98 -15.60 0.07 -1.89
N GLN A 99 -15.74 -0.09 -0.58
CA GLN A 99 -15.52 1.00 0.40
C GLN A 99 -14.07 1.48 0.36
N ALA A 100 -13.09 0.55 0.30
CA ALA A 100 -11.68 0.91 0.16
C ALA A 100 -11.43 1.74 -1.12
N ARG A 101 -11.98 1.35 -2.26
CA ARG A 101 -11.89 2.10 -3.52
C ARG A 101 -12.55 3.47 -3.43
N ALA A 102 -13.75 3.56 -2.85
CA ALA A 102 -14.46 4.82 -2.68
C ALA A 102 -13.65 5.80 -1.81
N MET A 103 -13.08 5.31 -0.71
CA MET A 103 -12.18 6.10 0.15
C MET A 103 -10.95 6.59 -0.62
N LEU A 104 -10.26 5.72 -1.36
CA LEU A 104 -9.09 6.11 -2.15
C LEU A 104 -9.44 7.12 -3.26
N ALA A 105 -10.62 6.97 -3.88
CA ALA A 105 -11.13 7.94 -4.85
C ALA A 105 -11.38 9.31 -4.20
N GLN A 106 -12.02 9.35 -3.02
CA GLN A 106 -12.23 10.59 -2.26
C GLN A 106 -10.88 11.21 -1.85
N MET A 107 -9.93 10.40 -1.37
CA MET A 107 -8.59 10.87 -1.04
C MET A 107 -7.85 11.45 -2.25
N THR A 108 -8.15 11.01 -3.48
CA THR A 108 -7.57 11.61 -4.68
C THR A 108 -8.08 13.03 -4.91
N ALA A 109 -9.34 13.32 -4.56
CA ALA A 109 -9.86 14.69 -4.57
C ALA A 109 -9.15 15.57 -3.52
N VAL A 110 -8.96 15.05 -2.31
CA VAL A 110 -8.24 15.76 -1.23
C VAL A 110 -6.75 15.90 -1.53
N ALA A 111 -6.13 14.90 -2.15
CA ALA A 111 -4.71 14.93 -2.51
C ALA A 111 -4.40 16.06 -3.48
N ARG A 112 -5.31 16.38 -4.41
CA ARG A 112 -5.18 17.52 -5.33
C ARG A 112 -5.03 18.86 -4.61
N SER A 113 -5.63 19.03 -3.43
CA SER A 113 -5.49 20.26 -2.65
C SER A 113 -4.24 20.30 -1.77
N THR A 114 -3.40 19.26 -1.78
CA THR A 114 -2.14 19.27 -1.01
C THR A 114 -1.05 20.00 -1.78
N GLU A 115 -0.12 20.63 -1.04
CA GLU A 115 1.00 21.40 -1.63
C GLU A 115 1.80 20.60 -2.66
N VAL A 116 1.98 19.29 -2.43
CA VAL A 116 2.70 18.41 -3.35
C VAL A 116 2.01 18.34 -4.71
N PHE A 117 0.68 18.32 -4.79
CA PHE A 117 -0.03 18.23 -6.07
C PHE A 117 -0.15 19.60 -6.75
N ILE A 118 -0.38 20.66 -5.99
CA ILE A 118 -0.42 22.05 -6.49
C ILE A 118 0.93 22.42 -7.13
N GLN A 119 2.05 22.10 -6.46
CA GLN A 119 3.39 22.42 -6.97
C GLN A 119 3.80 21.60 -8.19
N ASN A 120 3.21 20.42 -8.39
CA ASN A 120 3.59 19.48 -9.47
C ASN A 120 2.61 19.45 -10.64
N GLN A 121 1.64 20.39 -10.71
CA GLN A 121 0.72 20.61 -11.85
C GLN A 121 -0.02 19.34 -12.32
N VAL A 122 -0.45 18.48 -11.40
CA VAL A 122 -1.15 17.22 -11.74
C VAL A 122 -2.68 17.40 -11.80
N GLU A 123 -3.16 18.63 -12.02
CA GLU A 123 -4.57 18.97 -11.82
C GLU A 123 -5.51 18.40 -12.91
N GLU A 124 -5.08 18.22 -14.16
CA GLU A 124 -5.92 17.62 -15.20
C GLU A 124 -5.14 16.72 -16.17
N THR A 125 -5.62 15.48 -16.33
CA THR A 125 -5.53 14.70 -17.58
C THR A 125 -6.77 13.86 -17.72
#